data_AF-A0A1X2LDL5-F1
#
_entry.id   AF-A0A1X2LDL5-F1
#
_cell.length_a   1.000
_cell.length_b   1.000
_cell.length_c   1.000
_cell.angle_alpha   90.00
_cell.angle_beta   90.00
_cell.angle_gamma   90.00
#
_symmetry.space_group_name_H-M   'P 1'
#
loop_
_entity.id
_entity.type
_entity.pdbx_description
1 polymer ?
#
loop_
_entity_poly.entity_id
_entity_poly.type
_entity_poly.pdbx_seq_one_letter_code
_entity_poly.pdbx_strand_id
1 'polypeptide(L)' 'MLVALRNRIAQAIDDPKAAGPALAALIKQQRDIAAEIDAIDAAAKAKSAKPPKSVIADTPNEAWDEGAI' A
#
# COMPACT_ATOMS: atom_id res chain seq x y z
N MET A 1 -7.01 11.16 -11.64
CA MET A 1 -6.76 12.19 -10.60
C MET A 1 -5.30 12.66 -10.57
N LEU A 2 -4.31 11.75 -10.54
CA LEU A 2 -2.87 12.09 -10.49
C LEU A 2 -2.38 12.98 -11.65
N VAL A 3 -2.83 12.71 -12.88
CA VAL A 3 -2.45 13.51 -14.07
C VAL A 3 -2.89 14.97 -13.92
N ALA A 4 -4.07 15.21 -13.36
CA ALA A 4 -4.57 16.57 -13.14
C ALA A 4 -3.73 17.33 -12.09
N LEU A 5 -3.32 16.68 -10.99
CA LEU A 5 -2.43 17.28 -10.00
C LEU A 5 -1.06 17.60 -10.60
N ARG A 6 -0.50 16.70 -11.41
CA ARG A 6 0.77 16.90 -12.10
C ARG A 6 0.71 18.08 -13.08
N ASN A 7 -0.38 18.19 -13.84
CA ASN A 7 -0.60 19.33 -14.75
C ASN A 7 -0.73 20.64 -13.97
N ARG A 8 -1.37 20.62 -12.79
CA ARG A 8 -1.50 21.79 -11.93
C ARG A 8 -0.16 22.24 -11.33
N ILE A 9 0.71 21.30 -10.99
CA ILE A 9 2.09 21.59 -10.56
C ILE A 9 2.89 22.20 -11.72
N ALA A 10 2.80 21.63 -12.93
CA ALA A 10 3.47 22.18 -14.10
C ALA A 10 3.02 23.63 -14.37
N GLN A 11 1.71 23.88 -14.36
CA GLN A 11 1.15 25.24 -14.50
C GLN A 11 1.64 26.20 -13.41
N ALA A 12 1.76 25.73 -12.15
CA ALA A 12 2.26 26.55 -11.05
C ALA A 12 3.78 26.80 -11.13
N ILE A 13 4.55 25.95 -11.81
CA ILE A 13 5.98 26.18 -12.07
C ILE A 13 6.15 27.20 -13.19
N ASP A 14 5.31 27.12 -14.24
CA ASP A 14 5.37 28.01 -15.39
C ASP A 14 4.77 29.40 -15.11
N ASP A 15 3.99 29.57 -14.02
CA ASP A 15 3.42 30.85 -13.62
C ASP A 15 4.40 31.63 -12.70
N PRO A 16 5.00 32.75 -13.17
CA PRO A 16 5.89 33.57 -12.36
C PRO A 16 5.18 34.28 -11.19
N LYS A 17 3.85 34.28 -11.15
CA LYS A 17 3.03 34.81 -10.06
C LYS A 17 2.59 33.72 -9.07
N ALA A 18 2.91 32.45 -9.33
CA ALA A 18 2.56 31.38 -8.41
C ALA A 18 3.25 31.61 -7.07
N ALA A 19 2.44 31.87 -6.03
CA ALA A 19 2.95 32.08 -4.70
C ALA A 19 3.64 30.78 -4.22
N GLY A 20 4.92 30.87 -3.82
CA GLY A 20 5.70 29.73 -3.32
C GLY A 20 4.96 28.82 -2.33
N PRO A 21 4.14 29.34 -1.39
CA PRO A 21 3.31 28.51 -0.51
C PRO A 21 2.28 27.63 -1.23
N ALA A 22 1.66 28.12 -2.31
CA ALA A 22 0.69 27.36 -3.08
C ALA A 22 1.36 26.19 -3.84
N LEU A 23 2.54 26.43 -4.42
CA LEU A 23 3.34 25.37 -5.05
C LEU A 23 3.79 24.34 -3.99
N ALA A 24 4.24 24.78 -2.82
CA ALA A 24 4.62 23.90 -1.72
C ALA A 24 3.45 23.01 -1.26
N ALA A 25 2.23 23.55 -1.19
CA ALA A 25 1.03 22.79 -0.86
C ALA A 25 0.74 21.70 -1.91
N LEU A 26 0.86 22.01 -3.21
CA LEU A 26 0.68 21.04 -4.28
C LEU A 26 1.73 19.93 -4.24
N ILE A 27 3.00 20.27 -3.99
CA ILE A 27 4.09 19.29 -3.87
C ILE A 27 3.87 18.39 -2.65
N LYS A 28 3.44 18.96 -1.51
CA LYS A 28 3.10 18.16 -0.32
C LYS A 28 1.98 17.18 -0.63
N GLN A 29 0.90 17.64 -1.26
CA GLN A 29 -0.21 16.78 -1.66
C GLN A 29 0.26 15.65 -2.59
N GLN A 30 1.19 15.92 -3.51
CA GLN A 30 1.76 14.90 -4.39
C GLN A 30 2.55 13.83 -3.60
N ARG A 31 3.34 14.23 -2.59
CA ARG A 31 4.08 13.28 -1.73
C ARG A 31 3.14 12.43 -0.88
N ASP A 32 2.12 13.05 -0.29
CA ASP A 32 1.17 12.34 0.57
C ASP A 32 0.45 11.24 -0.23
N ILE A 33 0.00 11.56 -1.45
CA ILE A 33 -0.63 10.56 -2.33
C ILE A 33 0.36 9.46 -2.75
N ALA A 34 1.62 9.79 -3.03
CA ALA A 34 2.62 8.78 -3.37
C ALA A 34 2.87 7.80 -2.20
N ALA A 35 2.94 8.31 -0.98
CA ALA A 35 3.09 7.47 0.21
C ALA A 35 1.89 6.54 0.43
N GLU A 36 0.67 7.00 0.16
CA GLU A 36 -0.53 6.16 0.21
C GLU A 36 -0.50 5.05 -0.84
N ILE A 37 -0.07 5.34 -2.07
CA ILE A 37 0.09 4.34 -3.14
C ILE A 37 1.10 3.27 -2.71
N ASP A 38 2.27 3.68 -2.20
CA ASP A 38 3.30 2.75 -1.73
C ASP A 38 2.77 1.85 -0.60
N ALA A 39 1.97 2.41 0.32
CA ALA A 39 1.34 1.64 1.39
C ALA A 39 0.32 0.62 0.87
N ILE A 40 -0.48 0.98 -0.13
CA ILE A 40 -1.42 0.07 -0.80
C ILE A 40 -0.65 -1.07 -1.48
N ASP A 41 0.42 -0.76 -2.21
CA ASP A 41 1.26 -1.74 -2.90
C ASP A 41 1.94 -2.69 -1.91
N ALA A 42 2.45 -2.17 -0.79
CA ALA A 42 3.01 -2.99 0.28
C ALA A 42 1.96 -3.93 0.88
N ALA A 43 0.75 -3.44 1.14
CA ALA A 43 -0.34 -4.25 1.66
C ALA A 43 -0.79 -5.33 0.65
N ALA A 44 -0.82 -5.03 -0.64
CA ALA A 44 -1.14 -5.99 -1.69
C ALA A 44 -0.10 -7.12 -1.78
N LYS A 45 1.20 -6.77 -1.67
CA LYS A 45 2.29 -7.76 -1.61
C LYS A 45 2.20 -8.63 -0.36
N ALA A 46 1.90 -8.05 0.80
CA ALA A 46 1.72 -8.80 2.05
C ALA A 46 0.54 -9.78 1.97
N LYS A 47 -0.59 -9.39 1.37
CA LYS A 47 -1.75 -10.28 1.13
C LYS A 47 -1.45 -11.41 0.16
N SER A 48 -0.51 -11.20 -0.77
CA SER A 48 -0.08 -12.21 -1.75
C SER A 48 0.97 -13.17 -1.20
N ALA A 49 1.53 -12.89 -0.01
CA ALA A 49 2.46 -13.79 0.64
C ALA A 49 1.70 -15.05 1.09
N LYS A 50 2.09 -16.21 0.54
CA LYS A 50 1.54 -17.50 0.95
C LYS A 50 1.78 -17.64 2.46
N PRO A 51 0.74 -17.95 3.27
CA PRO A 51 0.93 -18.16 4.69
C PRO A 51 1.99 -19.25 4.90
N PRO A 52 2.83 -19.16 5.95
CA PRO A 52 3.76 -20.23 6.28
C PRO A 52 2.99 -21.54 6.38
N LYS A 53 3.50 -22.60 5.73
CA LYS A 53 2.84 -23.90 5.71
C LYS A 53 2.68 -24.36 7.16
N SER A 54 1.43 -24.45 7.63
CA SER A 54 1.14 -24.87 9.00
C SER A 54 1.67 -26.27 9.23
N VAL A 55 2.47 -26.46 10.29
CA VAL A 55 3.03 -27.77 10.67
C VAL A 55 1.93 -28.76 11.05
N ILE A 56 0.79 -28.26 11.54
CA ILE A 56 -0.41 -29.05 11.92
C ILE A 56 -1.06 -29.69 10.68
N ALA A 57 -0.90 -29.09 9.49
CA ALA A 57 -1.51 -29.62 8.27
C ALA A 57 -0.84 -30.91 7.78
N ASP A 58 0.41 -31.16 8.20
CA ASP A 58 1.16 -32.36 7.83
C ASP A 58 1.12 -33.43 8.96
N THR A 59 0.46 -33.15 10.11
CA THR A 59 0.27 -34.14 11.17
C THR A 59 -0.83 -35.13 10.73
N PRO A 60 -0.53 -36.44 10.62
CA PRO A 60 -1.55 -37.46 10.38
C PRO A 60 -2.58 -37.41 11.51
N ASN A 61 -3.86 -37.49 11.17
CA ASN A 61 -4.91 -37.59 12.17
C ASN A 61 -4.73 -38.91 12.92
N GLU A 62 -4.25 -38.88 14.17
CA GLU A 62 -4.17 -40.08 14.99
C GLU A 62 -5.58 -40.67 15.12
N ALA A 63 -5.73 -41.94 14.76
CA ALA A 63 -6.98 -42.65 14.94
C ALA A 63 -7.28 -42.69 16.44
N TRP A 64 -8.31 -41.98 16.86
CA TRP A 64 -8.78 -41.99 18.24
C TRP A 64 -9.18 -43.43 18.58
N ASP A 65 -8.46 -44.07 19.50
CA ASP A 65 -8.78 -45.43 19.95
C ASP A 65 -9.91 -45.36 20.99
N GLU A 66 -11.14 -45.62 20.54
CA GLU A 66 -12.33 -45.69 21.39
C GLU A 66 -12.23 -46.79 22.47
N GLY A 67 -11.25 -47.71 22.40
CA GLY A 67 -10.99 -48.74 23.40
C GLY A 67 -10.15 -48.31 24.60
N ALA A 68 -9.70 -47.05 24.67
CA ALA A 68 -8.87 -46.52 25.75
C ALA A 68 -9.65 -45.93 26.96
N ILE A 69 -10.97 -46.15 27.03
CA ILE A 69 -11.84 -45.77 28.15
C ILE A 69 -12.30 -47.02 28.91
#